data_AF-A0A1A8AVG3-F1
#
_entry.id   AF-A0A1A8AVG3-F1
#
_cell.length_a   1.000
_cell.length_b   1.000
_cell.length_c   1.000
_cell.angle_alpha   90.00
_cell.angle_beta   90.00
_cell.angle_gamma   90.00
#
_symmetry.space_group_name_H-M   'P 1'
#
loop_
_entity.id
_entity.type
_entity.pdbx_description
1 polymer ?
#
loop_
_entity_poly.entity_id
_entity_poly.type
_entity_poly.pdbx_seq_one_letter_code
_entity_poly.pdbx_strand_id
1 'polypeptide(L)' 'CCKEATSFEAFIDLWTGILHHVTDEHQWYFGACRHGPLEEDRDKEWITKSSAALTRLQKIVFD' A
#
# COMPACT_ATOMS: atom_id res chain seq x y z
N CYS A 1 -2.80 -3.59 -11.06
CA CYS A 1 -1.59 -3.62 -10.20
C CYS A 1 -0.35 -3.27 -11.04
N CYS A 2 0.34 -2.14 -10.73
CA CYS A 2 1.51 -1.46 -11.37
C CYS A 2 1.70 -1.49 -12.91
N LYS A 3 1.43 -2.60 -13.60
CA LYS A 3 1.28 -2.72 -15.07
C LYS A 3 0.09 -1.96 -15.66
N GLU A 4 -0.77 -1.40 -14.81
CA GLU A 4 -1.93 -0.59 -15.20
C GLU A 4 -1.67 0.91 -15.12
N ALA A 5 -0.55 1.34 -14.53
CA ALA A 5 -0.21 2.76 -14.47
C ALA A 5 0.20 3.24 -15.87
N THR A 6 -0.48 4.25 -16.37
CA THR A 6 -0.20 4.89 -17.68
C THR A 6 0.53 6.23 -17.54
N SER A 7 0.77 6.69 -16.30
CA SER A 7 1.54 7.90 -16.00
C SER A 7 2.39 7.70 -14.74
N PHE A 8 3.35 8.61 -14.53
CA PHE A 8 4.17 8.59 -13.32
C PHE A 8 3.34 8.83 -12.06
N GLU A 9 2.36 9.74 -12.12
CA GLU A 9 1.44 10.03 -11.01
C GLU A 9 0.60 8.81 -10.66
N ALA A 10 0.06 8.11 -11.67
CA ALA A 10 -0.69 6.88 -11.46
C ALA A 10 0.20 5.76 -10.91
N PHE A 11 1.48 5.73 -11.29
CA PHE A 11 2.46 4.81 -10.73
C PHE A 11 2.70 5.12 -9.24
N ILE A 12 3.00 6.37 -8.89
CA ILE A 12 3.25 6.79 -7.50
C ILE A 12 2.02 6.59 -6.62
N ASP A 13 0.80 6.84 -7.10
CA ASP A 13 -0.44 6.60 -6.35
C ASP A 13 -0.63 5.10 -6.04
N LEU A 14 -0.39 4.22 -7.02
CA LEU A 14 -0.44 2.76 -6.79
C LEU A 14 0.62 2.29 -5.78
N TRP A 15 1.84 2.83 -5.83
CA TRP A 15 2.90 2.47 -4.88
C TRP A 15 2.66 3.06 -3.49
N THR A 16 2.09 4.26 -3.39
CA THR A 16 1.65 4.85 -2.11
C THR A 16 0.55 3.99 -1.47
N GLY A 17 -0.36 3.44 -2.27
CA GLY A 17 -1.37 2.50 -1.81
C GLY A 17 -0.81 1.26 -1.11
N ILE A 18 0.41 0.82 -1.42
CA ILE A 18 1.08 -0.29 -0.72
C ILE A 18 1.35 0.08 0.74
N LEU A 19 1.79 1.32 1.01
CA LEU A 19 2.08 1.80 2.37
C LEU A 19 0.83 1.80 3.24
N HIS A 20 -0.30 2.22 2.68
CA HIS A 20 -1.60 2.16 3.34
C HIS A 20 -2.04 0.70 3.56
N HIS A 21 -1.99 -0.12 2.51
CA HIS A 21 -2.42 -1.52 2.57
C HIS A 21 -1.69 -2.33 3.64
N VAL A 22 -0.36 -2.24 3.74
CA VAL A 22 0.41 -3.02 4.73
C VAL A 22 0.22 -2.54 6.17
N THR A 23 -0.45 -1.40 6.38
CA THR A 23 -0.77 -0.82 7.68
C THR A 23 -2.25 -0.89 8.04
N ASP A 24 -3.02 -1.72 7.33
CA ASP A 24 -4.49 -1.88 7.47
C ASP A 24 -5.31 -0.65 7.05
N GLU A 25 -4.74 0.26 6.27
CA GLU A 25 -5.47 1.39 5.72
C GLU A 25 -5.98 1.06 4.32
N HIS A 26 -7.17 0.46 4.23
CA HIS A 26 -7.72 0.04 2.95
C HIS A 26 -8.37 1.18 2.14
N GLN A 27 -8.49 2.39 2.71
CA GLN A 27 -9.01 3.60 2.07
C GLN A 27 -8.16 4.82 2.49
N TRP A 28 -7.89 5.73 1.54
CA TRP A 28 -7.15 6.97 1.75
C TRP A 28 -7.67 8.07 0.81
N TYR A 29 -7.14 9.28 0.95
CA TYR A 29 -7.69 10.48 0.28
C TYR A 29 -7.81 10.36 -1.25
N PHE A 30 -6.89 9.63 -1.90
CA PHE A 30 -6.84 9.49 -3.35
C PHE A 30 -7.22 8.08 -3.85
N GLY A 31 -7.53 7.12 -2.97
CA GLY A 31 -7.71 5.75 -3.42
C GLY A 31 -8.14 4.75 -2.36
N ALA A 32 -8.25 3.50 -2.79
CA ALA A 32 -8.58 2.36 -1.96
C ALA A 32 -7.93 1.10 -2.53
N CYS A 33 -7.82 0.06 -1.70
CA CYS A 33 -7.37 -1.25 -2.15
C CYS A 33 -8.30 -1.82 -3.24
N ARG A 34 -7.71 -2.43 -4.27
CA ARG A 34 -8.44 -3.02 -5.41
C ARG A 34 -8.37 -4.54 -5.35
N HIS A 35 -8.94 -5.13 -4.31
CA HIS A 35 -9.14 -6.58 -4.21
C HIS A 35 -10.62 -6.89 -4.03
N GLY A 36 -11.02 -8.10 -4.39
CA GLY A 36 -12.36 -8.61 -4.09
C GLY A 36 -12.51 -8.95 -2.60
N PRO A 37 -13.59 -9.66 -2.23
CA PRO A 37 -13.73 -10.21 -0.88
C PRO A 37 -12.50 -11.03 -0.49
N LEU A 38 -12.00 -10.82 0.73
CA LEU A 38 -10.93 -11.62 1.33
C LEU A 38 -11.51 -12.44 2.48
N GLU A 39 -10.94 -13.61 2.72
CA GLU A 39 -11.18 -14.35 3.96
C GLU A 39 -10.68 -13.53 5.16
N GLU A 40 -11.35 -13.62 6.30
CA GLU A 40 -10.96 -12.88 7.51
C GLU A 40 -9.61 -13.35 8.08
N ASP A 41 -9.20 -14.57 7.73
CA ASP A 41 -7.95 -15.17 8.21
C ASP A 41 -6.75 -14.63 7.43
N ARG A 42 -5.82 -14.03 8.17
CA ARG A 42 -4.59 -13.48 7.63
C ARG A 42 -3.38 -14.12 8.29
N ASP A 43 -2.43 -14.55 7.46
CA ASP A 43 -1.22 -15.25 7.90
C ASP A 43 -0.18 -14.39 8.63
N LYS A 44 -0.24 -13.06 8.47
CA LYS A 44 0.80 -12.12 8.94
C LYS A 44 0.17 -10.91 9.60
N GLU A 45 0.78 -10.39 10.65
CA GLU A 45 0.35 -9.16 11.30
C GLU A 45 0.56 -7.90 10.43
N TRP A 46 -0.15 -6.82 10.76
CA TRP A 46 0.01 -5.54 10.07
C TRP A 46 1.33 -4.90 10.47
N ILE A 47 1.92 -4.15 9.56
CA ILE A 47 3.11 -3.37 9.88
C ILE A 47 2.68 -2.18 10.73
N THR A 48 3.33 -2.00 11.89
CA THR A 48 3.10 -0.81 12.72
C THR A 48 3.63 0.44 12.02
N LYS A 49 2.89 1.55 12.07
CA LYS A 49 3.27 2.81 11.42
C LYS A 49 4.58 3.42 11.90
N SER A 50 4.98 3.15 13.15
CA SER A 50 6.25 3.60 13.73
C SER A 50 7.40 2.62 13.49
N SER A 51 7.19 1.53 12.74
CA SER A 51 8.20 0.50 12.57
C SER A 51 9.29 0.92 11.57
N ALA A 52 10.51 0.43 11.80
CA ALA A 52 11.60 0.56 10.85
C ALA A 52 11.29 -0.10 9.49
N ALA A 53 10.39 -1.09 9.47
CA ALA A 53 9.94 -1.73 8.25
C ALA A 53 9.17 -0.75 7.36
N LEU A 54 8.20 -0.01 7.92
CA LEU A 54 7.47 1.00 7.15
C LEU A 54 8.39 2.13 6.68
N THR A 55 9.32 2.58 7.52
CA THR A 55 10.31 3.61 7.13
C THR A 55 11.16 3.14 5.94
N ARG A 56 11.59 1.88 5.91
CA ARG A 56 12.36 1.34 4.77
C ARG A 56 11.49 1.22 3.53
N LEU A 57 10.22 0.83 3.67
CA LEU A 57 9.29 0.72 2.55
C LEU A 57 8.98 2.09 1.94
N GLN A 58 8.83 3.13 2.76
CA GLN A 58 8.67 4.51 2.31
C GLN A 58 9.85 4.96 1.44
N LYS A 59 11.09 4.62 1.82
CA LYS A 59 12.27 4.91 0.98
C LYS A 59 12.21 4.19 -0.36
N ILE A 60 11.78 2.93 -0.40
CA ILE A 60 11.62 2.20 -1.67
C ILE A 60 10.57 2.86 -2.59
N VAL A 61 9.54 3.45 -2.00
CA VAL A 61 8.44 4.08 -2.76
C VAL A 61 8.79 5.50 -3.22
N PHE A 62 9.54 6.26 -2.41
CA PHE A 62 9.72 7.70 -2.61
C PHE A 62 11.16 8.16 -2.91
N ASP A 63 12.20 7.35 -2.64
CA ASP A 63 13.61 7.67 -2.91
C ASP A 63 14.13 6.92 -4.16
#